data_AF-A0A6N9C5T5-F1
#
_entry.id   AF-A0A6N9C5T5-F1
#
_cell.length_a   1.000
_cell.length_b   1.000
_cell.length_c   1.000
_cell.angle_alpha   90.00
_cell.angle_beta   90.00
_cell.angle_gamma   90.00
#
_symmetry.space_group_name_H-M   'P 1'
#
loop_
_entity.id
_entity.type
_entity.pdbx_description
1 polymer ?
#
loop_
_entity_poly.entity_id
_entity_poly.type
_entity_poly.pdbx_seq_one_letter_code
_entity_poly.pdbx_strand_id
1 'polypeptide(L)'
;MRNHLGSLMLHVLPFVGAIGCLQGFASSEMALIPAGSFQMGSDKGRPNETPVHQVSLEAFYIDKYETTNADYRAFVLANRQWQKSAVNVRDYLKHWVGNDIPIGMDRYPVTYVTHEAAQAYCEWRGKRLPTEAEWEKA
;
A
#
# COMPACT_ATOMS: atom_id res chain seq x y z
N MET A 1 5.87 -19.02 5.41
CA MET A 1 4.46 -18.71 5.13
C MET A 1 4.35 -18.08 3.75
N ARG A 2 3.79 -18.81 2.79
CA ARG A 2 3.18 -18.28 1.57
C ARG A 2 1.71 -18.65 1.67
N ASN A 3 0.83 -17.78 1.18
CA ASN A 3 -0.63 -17.93 1.05
C ASN A 3 -1.46 -17.30 2.17
N HIS A 4 -1.60 -15.98 2.13
CA HIS A 4 -2.92 -15.33 2.15
C HIS A 4 -2.76 -13.97 1.47
N LEU A 5 -3.57 -13.74 0.43
CA LEU A 5 -3.68 -12.48 -0.30
C LEU A 5 -4.34 -11.46 0.64
N GLY A 6 -3.53 -10.86 1.52
CA GLY A 6 -3.92 -9.70 2.31
C GLY A 6 -4.08 -8.50 1.39
N SER A 7 -5.16 -7.75 1.60
CA SER A 7 -5.41 -6.44 1.00
C SER A 7 -4.13 -5.60 1.04
N LEU A 8 -3.56 -5.32 -0.13
CA LEU A 8 -2.26 -4.69 -0.25
C LEU A 8 -2.44 -3.20 -0.06
N MET A 9 -2.01 -2.75 1.10
CA MET A 9 -2.20 -1.37 1.48
C MET A 9 -1.13 -0.94 2.46
N LEU A 10 -0.26 -0.02 2.00
CA LEU A 10 0.01 1.26 2.64
C LEU A 10 1.19 1.94 1.94
N HIS A 11 1.22 3.26 2.04
CA HIS A 11 2.29 4.08 1.53
C HIS A 11 2.99 4.85 2.66
N VAL A 12 4.30 5.02 2.57
CA VAL A 12 5.16 5.87 3.40
C VAL A 12 6.02 6.74 2.49
N LEU A 13 6.32 7.98 2.85
CA LEU A 13 7.17 8.88 2.07
C LEU A 13 8.51 9.11 2.81
N PRO A 14 9.67 9.06 2.14
CA PRO A 14 10.85 9.77 2.61
C PRO A 14 10.81 11.23 2.14
N PHE A 15 11.29 12.13 2.98
CA PHE A 15 11.27 13.58 2.78
C PHE A 15 12.24 13.99 1.67
N VAL A 16 11.79 14.18 0.42
CA VAL A 16 12.60 14.88 -0.60
C VAL A 16 11.72 15.75 -1.49
N GLY A 17 12.00 17.05 -1.46
CA GLY A 17 11.34 18.05 -2.29
C GLY A 17 11.81 18.03 -3.74
N ALA A 18 10.85 18.12 -4.67
CA ALA A 18 11.06 18.63 -6.01
C ALA A 18 9.71 19.15 -6.56
N ILE A 19 9.73 20.39 -7.04
CA ILE A 19 8.60 21.13 -7.62
C ILE A 19 8.42 20.69 -9.08
N GLY A 20 7.23 20.25 -9.48
CA GLY A 20 6.90 20.06 -10.90
C GLY A 20 5.54 19.41 -11.21
N CYS A 21 4.64 20.21 -11.80
CA CYS A 21 3.41 19.84 -12.52
C CYS A 21 2.28 19.15 -11.72
N LEU A 22 1.43 19.94 -11.07
CA LEU A 22 0.17 19.51 -10.46
C LEU A 22 -0.90 19.26 -11.54
N GLN A 23 -0.92 18.06 -12.13
CA GLN A 23 -2.20 17.47 -12.52
C GLN A 23 -2.81 16.85 -11.26
N GLY A 24 -4.09 17.15 -11.00
CA GLY A 24 -4.78 16.89 -9.75
C GLY A 24 -4.78 15.42 -9.32
N PHE A 25 -3.72 15.02 -8.61
CA PHE A 25 -3.74 13.86 -7.75
C PHE A 25 -4.47 14.27 -6.48
N ALA A 26 -5.63 13.67 -6.21
CA ALA A 26 -6.20 13.73 -4.88
C ALA A 26 -5.13 13.22 -3.90
N SER A 27 -4.57 14.14 -3.13
CA SER A 27 -3.62 13.81 -2.07
C SER A 27 -4.36 12.89 -1.11
N SER A 28 -3.94 11.64 -0.96
CA SER A 28 -4.52 10.79 0.09
C SER A 28 -4.18 11.42 1.43
N GLU A 29 -5.15 11.40 2.35
CA GLU A 29 -4.94 11.86 3.71
C GLU A 29 -3.93 10.92 4.38
N MET A 30 -2.79 11.46 4.80
CA MET A 30 -1.75 10.71 5.52
C MET A 30 -1.70 11.18 6.99
N ALA A 31 -1.54 10.24 7.89
CA ALA A 31 -1.31 10.50 9.30
C ALA A 31 0.20 10.54 9.60
N LEU A 32 0.63 11.52 10.40
CA LEU A 32 1.98 11.54 10.97
C LEU A 32 2.02 10.61 12.17
N ILE A 33 2.87 9.60 12.13
CA ILE A 33 3.19 8.74 13.27
C ILE A 33 4.49 9.27 13.91
N PRO A 34 4.45 9.76 15.17
CA PRO A 34 5.64 10.31 15.81
C PRO A 34 6.76 9.28 16.00
N ALA A 35 8.00 9.76 16.03
CA ALA A 35 9.15 8.96 16.42
C ALA A 35 8.95 8.39 17.84
N GLY A 36 9.49 7.20 18.09
CA GLY A 36 9.43 6.57 19.41
C GLY A 36 9.50 5.06 19.36
N SER A 37 9.65 4.46 20.53
CA SER A 37 9.68 3.00 20.70
C SER A 37 8.31 2.43 21.03
N PHE A 38 8.06 1.18 20.61
CA PHE A 38 6.90 0.39 21.00
C PHE A 38 7.29 -1.08 21.17
N GLN A 39 6.39 -1.87 21.75
CA GLN A 39 6.55 -3.33 21.87
C GLN A 39 5.88 -3.99 20.67
N MET A 40 6.67 -4.64 19.81
CA MET A 40 6.21 -5.35 18.62
C MET A 40 6.07 -6.84 18.89
N GLY A 41 5.00 -7.47 18.38
CA GLY A 41 4.67 -8.87 18.60
C GLY A 41 3.70 -9.11 19.76
N SER A 42 3.48 -10.38 20.11
CA SER A 42 2.51 -10.81 21.12
C SER A 42 2.96 -12.06 21.87
N ASP A 43 2.90 -12.07 23.19
CA ASP A 43 3.25 -13.24 24.02
C ASP A 43 2.28 -14.42 23.88
N LYS A 44 1.06 -14.15 23.37
CA LYS A 44 0.02 -15.16 23.13
C LYS A 44 -0.26 -15.37 21.64
N GLY A 45 0.58 -14.80 20.78
CA GLY A 45 0.46 -14.85 19.34
C GLY A 45 0.87 -16.20 18.76
N ARG A 46 0.80 -16.29 17.42
CA ARG A 46 1.38 -17.42 16.69
C ARG A 46 2.92 -17.42 16.81
N PRO A 47 3.61 -18.53 16.49
CA PRO A 47 5.07 -18.60 16.58
C PRO A 47 5.82 -17.55 15.74
N ASN A 48 5.19 -16.97 14.70
CA ASN A 48 5.76 -15.90 13.88
C ASN A 48 5.39 -14.49 14.39
N GLU A 49 4.68 -14.40 15.51
CA GLU A 49 4.27 -13.15 16.17
C GLU A 49 4.95 -13.02 17.56
N THR A 50 5.73 -14.03 17.98
CA THR A 50 6.50 -14.07 19.23
C THR A 50 8.01 -13.99 18.93
N PRO A 51 8.85 -13.53 19.87
CA PRO A 51 8.51 -12.90 21.14
C PRO A 51 8.19 -11.41 20.99
N VAL A 52 7.56 -10.84 22.02
CA VAL A 52 7.47 -9.39 22.17
C VAL A 52 8.88 -8.80 22.30
N HIS A 53 9.18 -7.76 21.52
CA HIS A 53 10.46 -7.06 21.58
C HIS A 53 10.30 -5.56 21.29
N GLN A 54 11.20 -4.76 21.82
CA GLN A 54 11.16 -3.32 21.65
C GLN A 54 11.73 -2.91 20.28
N VAL A 55 10.95 -2.15 19.52
CA VAL A 55 11.36 -1.56 18.24
C VAL A 55 11.29 -0.04 18.34
N SER A 56 12.32 0.65 17.84
CA SER A 56 12.37 2.12 17.78
C SER A 56 12.29 2.58 16.33
N LEU A 57 11.35 3.48 16.04
CA LEU A 57 11.13 4.04 14.71
C LEU A 57 11.23 5.55 14.74
N GLU A 58 11.81 6.12 13.70
CA GLU A 58 11.71 7.55 13.40
C GLU A 58 10.27 7.94 13.07
N ALA A 59 9.99 9.25 12.99
CA ALA A 59 8.69 9.73 12.57
C ALA A 59 8.47 9.42 11.08
N PHE A 60 7.26 8.99 10.72
CA PHE A 60 6.91 8.70 9.33
C PHE A 60 5.45 9.04 9.07
N TYR A 61 5.09 9.17 7.80
CA TYR A 61 3.72 9.34 7.36
C TYR A 61 3.17 8.02 6.83
N ILE A 62 1.91 7.73 7.13
CA ILE A 62 1.21 6.54 6.64
C ILE A 62 -0.16 6.94 6.11
N ASP A 63 -0.61 6.32 5.02
CA ASP A 63 -1.95 6.58 4.50
C ASP A 63 -3.01 6.21 5.55
N LYS A 64 -3.98 7.09 5.76
CA LYS A 64 -5.07 6.88 6.72
C LYS A 64 -6.07 5.79 6.29
N TYR A 65 -6.18 5.57 4.98
CA TYR A 65 -7.14 4.64 4.39
C TYR A 65 -6.50 3.85 3.28
N GLU A 66 -7.00 2.62 3.11
CA GLU A 66 -7.37 2.02 1.82
C GLU A 66 -6.86 2.68 0.52
N THR A 67 -5.94 2.07 -0.26
CA THR A 67 -5.73 2.54 -1.64
C THR A 67 -6.99 2.19 -2.39
N THR A 68 -7.69 3.20 -2.88
CA THR A 68 -8.97 2.99 -3.54
C THR A 68 -8.79 2.36 -4.92
N ASN A 69 -9.81 1.64 -5.39
CA ASN A 69 -9.84 1.15 -6.76
C ASN A 69 -9.67 2.29 -7.78
N ALA A 70 -10.30 3.45 -7.55
CA ALA A 70 -10.19 4.61 -8.44
C ALA A 70 -8.75 5.11 -8.55
N ASP A 71 -8.05 5.25 -7.42
CA ASP A 71 -6.64 5.67 -7.38
C ASP A 71 -5.73 4.65 -8.08
N TYR A 72 -5.91 3.37 -7.79
CA TYR A 72 -5.10 2.32 -8.40
C TYR A 72 -5.38 2.20 -9.91
N ARG A 73 -6.61 2.46 -10.36
CA ARG A 73 -6.94 2.45 -11.80
C ARG A 73 -6.22 3.56 -12.53
N ALA A 74 -6.08 4.75 -11.94
CA ALA A 74 -5.29 5.83 -12.53
C ALA A 74 -3.84 5.39 -12.77
N PHE A 75 -3.24 4.68 -11.82
CA PHE A 75 -1.92 4.07 -11.97
C PHE A 75 -1.86 3.04 -13.10
N VAL A 76 -2.82 2.10 -13.12
CA VAL A 76 -2.90 1.05 -14.14
C VAL A 76 -3.04 1.63 -15.55
N LEU A 77 -3.85 2.67 -15.72
CA LEU A 77 -4.03 3.33 -17.01
C LEU A 77 -2.78 4.12 -17.44
N ALA A 78 -2.05 4.70 -16.50
CA ALA A 78 -0.79 5.40 -16.77
C ALA A 78 0.38 4.46 -17.08
N ASN A 79 0.31 3.19 -16.64
CA ASN A 79 1.43 2.24 -16.71
C ASN A 79 1.00 0.92 -17.36
N ARG A 80 1.20 0.80 -18.68
CA ARG A 80 0.73 -0.34 -19.49
C ARG A 80 1.21 -1.69 -18.99
N GLN A 81 2.40 -1.77 -18.39
CA GLN A 81 2.97 -3.00 -17.84
C GLN A 81 2.21 -3.53 -16.60
N TRP A 82 1.43 -2.67 -15.94
CA TRP A 82 0.59 -3.01 -14.79
C TRP A 82 -0.89 -3.15 -15.17
N GLN A 83 -1.22 -3.11 -16.47
CA GLN A 83 -2.57 -3.47 -16.92
C GLN A 83 -2.86 -4.94 -16.69
N LYS A 84 -4.14 -5.26 -16.45
CA LYS A 84 -4.56 -6.63 -16.10
C LYS A 84 -4.07 -7.67 -17.10
N SER A 85 -4.06 -7.35 -18.39
CA SER A 85 -3.60 -8.23 -19.47
C SER A 85 -2.08 -8.38 -19.56
N ALA A 86 -1.31 -7.49 -18.94
CA ALA A 86 0.16 -7.47 -19.00
C ALA A 86 0.82 -8.26 -17.86
N VAL A 87 0.12 -8.43 -16.73
CA VAL A 87 0.65 -9.12 -15.54
C VAL A 87 0.25 -10.59 -15.56
N ASN A 88 1.22 -11.49 -15.68
CA ASN A 88 0.99 -12.94 -15.71
C ASN A 88 0.87 -13.54 -14.30
N VAL A 89 -0.16 -13.12 -13.55
CA VAL A 89 -0.49 -13.66 -12.23
C VAL A 89 -1.98 -13.98 -12.19
N ARG A 90 -2.31 -15.24 -11.88
CA ARG A 90 -3.68 -15.81 -12.00
C ARG A 90 -4.77 -14.93 -11.38
N ASP A 91 -4.51 -14.42 -10.18
CA ASP A 91 -5.50 -13.68 -9.41
C ASP A 91 -5.33 -12.15 -9.54
N TYR A 92 -4.43 -11.63 -10.38
CA TYR A 92 -4.18 -10.18 -10.47
C TYR A 92 -5.43 -9.38 -10.90
N LEU A 93 -5.80 -8.38 -10.09
CA LEU A 93 -7.01 -7.57 -10.23
C LEU A 93 -8.26 -8.43 -10.49
N LYS A 94 -8.38 -9.57 -9.78
CA LYS A 94 -9.34 -10.65 -10.08
C LYS A 94 -10.76 -10.18 -10.39
N HIS A 95 -11.23 -9.19 -9.66
CA HIS A 95 -12.60 -8.68 -9.73
C HIS A 95 -12.81 -7.61 -10.82
N TRP A 96 -11.74 -7.12 -11.46
CA TRP A 96 -11.83 -6.13 -12.54
C TRP A 96 -12.10 -6.82 -13.88
N VAL A 97 -12.87 -6.15 -14.74
CA VAL A 97 -13.11 -6.56 -16.12
C VAL A 97 -12.19 -5.74 -17.02
N GLY A 98 -11.13 -6.37 -17.53
CA GLY A 98 -10.05 -5.63 -18.19
C GLY A 98 -9.38 -4.64 -17.21
N ASN A 99 -9.40 -3.35 -17.54
CA ASN A 99 -8.90 -2.27 -16.66
C ASN A 99 -10.03 -1.50 -15.98
N ASP A 100 -11.26 -2.02 -16.01
CA ASP A 100 -12.44 -1.37 -15.42
C ASP A 100 -12.79 -1.93 -14.05
N ILE A 101 -13.04 -1.02 -13.12
CA ILE A 101 -13.44 -1.31 -11.73
C ILE A 101 -14.91 -1.78 -11.74
N PRO A 102 -15.30 -2.71 -10.87
CA PRO A 102 -16.71 -3.03 -10.67
C PRO A 102 -17.55 -1.81 -10.29
N ILE A 103 -18.79 -1.76 -10.77
CA ILE A 103 -19.72 -0.65 -10.53
C ILE A 103 -19.87 -0.40 -9.03
N GLY A 104 -19.67 0.86 -8.60
CA GLY A 104 -19.82 1.29 -7.21
C GLY A 104 -18.66 0.95 -6.28
N MET A 105 -17.58 0.34 -6.80
CA MET A 105 -16.41 -0.06 -6.00
C MET A 105 -15.28 0.99 -6.01
N ASP A 106 -15.50 2.17 -6.58
CA ASP A 106 -14.48 3.20 -6.81
C ASP A 106 -13.71 3.61 -5.55
N ARG A 107 -14.43 3.73 -4.41
CA ARG A 107 -13.86 4.12 -3.10
C ARG A 107 -13.47 2.94 -2.22
N TYR A 108 -13.67 1.72 -2.68
CA TYR A 108 -13.31 0.52 -1.92
C TYR A 108 -11.82 0.21 -2.10
N PRO A 109 -11.21 -0.49 -1.13
CA PRO A 109 -9.83 -0.94 -1.24
C PRO A 109 -9.61 -1.75 -2.52
N VAL A 110 -8.55 -1.44 -3.26
CA VAL A 110 -8.08 -2.32 -4.32
C VAL A 110 -7.57 -3.62 -3.71
N THR A 111 -7.93 -4.75 -4.32
CA THR A 111 -7.52 -6.08 -3.86
C THR A 111 -6.91 -6.90 -4.98
N TYR A 112 -6.24 -8.00 -4.61
CA TYR A 112 -5.56 -8.89 -5.54
C TYR A 112 -4.49 -8.21 -6.41
N VAL A 113 -3.69 -7.34 -5.81
CA VAL A 113 -2.47 -6.82 -6.46
C VAL A 113 -1.27 -7.65 -6.02
N THR A 114 -0.17 -7.61 -6.77
CA THR A 114 1.09 -8.25 -6.34
C THR A 114 1.89 -7.28 -5.49
N HIS A 115 2.87 -7.79 -4.73
CA HIS A 115 3.75 -6.94 -3.93
C HIS A 115 4.52 -5.97 -4.84
N GLU A 116 5.02 -6.45 -5.99
CA GLU A 116 5.76 -5.66 -6.96
C GLU A 116 4.89 -4.55 -7.56
N ALA A 117 3.62 -4.85 -7.88
CA ALA A 117 2.69 -3.87 -8.43
C ALA A 117 2.29 -2.81 -7.39
N ALA A 118 2.20 -3.18 -6.11
CA ALA A 118 1.95 -2.22 -5.03
C ALA A 118 3.17 -1.34 -4.77
N GLN A 119 4.38 -1.90 -4.78
CA GLN A 119 5.60 -1.11 -4.66
C GLN A 119 5.73 -0.11 -5.82
N ALA A 120 5.50 -0.56 -7.06
CA ALA A 120 5.53 0.33 -8.22
C ALA A 120 4.44 1.41 -8.17
N TYR A 121 3.25 1.08 -7.65
CA TYR A 121 2.21 2.08 -7.38
C TYR A 121 2.69 3.12 -6.37
N CYS A 122 3.35 2.67 -5.30
CA CYS A 122 3.90 3.59 -4.30
C CYS A 122 4.91 4.54 -4.94
N GLU A 123 5.88 4.01 -5.67
CA GLU A 123 6.92 4.79 -6.34
C GLU A 123 6.31 5.79 -7.34
N TRP A 124 5.28 5.37 -8.10
CA TRP A 124 4.55 6.25 -9.02
C TRP A 124 3.84 7.40 -8.30
N ARG A 125 3.35 7.18 -7.08
CA ARG A 125 2.79 8.24 -6.20
C ARG A 125 3.88 9.03 -5.44
N GLY A 126 5.16 8.74 -5.69
CA GLY A 126 6.30 9.32 -4.99
C GLY A 126 6.55 8.74 -3.60
N LYS A 127 5.85 7.68 -3.19
CA LYS A 127 5.87 7.04 -1.86
C LYS A 127 6.58 5.67 -1.90
N ARG A 128 6.51 4.88 -0.83
CA ARG A 128 7.03 3.50 -0.66
C ARG A 128 6.07 2.64 0.18
N LEU A 129 6.23 1.33 0.25
CA LEU A 129 5.49 0.51 1.23
C LEU A 129 6.01 0.76 2.67
N PRO A 130 5.16 0.58 3.71
CA PRO A 130 5.62 0.55 5.09
C PRO A 130 6.42 -0.73 5.34
N THR A 131 7.30 -0.68 6.33
CA THR A 131 7.82 -1.89 6.96
C THR A 131 6.75 -2.52 7.86
N GLU A 132 6.92 -3.80 8.22
CA GLU A 132 6.01 -4.46 9.16
C GLU A 132 5.93 -3.74 10.51
N ALA A 133 7.06 -3.25 11.02
CA ALA A 133 7.10 -2.49 12.26
C ALA A 133 6.40 -1.13 12.17
N GLU A 134 6.53 -0.43 11.05
CA GLU A 134 5.79 0.82 10.80
C GLU A 134 4.28 0.57 10.71
N TRP A 135 3.89 -0.55 10.09
CA TRP A 135 2.49 -0.95 9.99
C TRP A 135 1.89 -1.30 11.36
N GLU A 136 2.61 -2.03 12.20
CA GLU A 136 2.13 -2.41 13.54
C GLU A 136 2.08 -1.23 14.53
N LYS A 137 2.94 -0.23 14.36
CA LYS A 137 2.96 0.97 15.23
C LYS A 137 1.83 1.96 14.95
N ALA A 138 1.36 2.03 13.70
CA ALA A 138 0.39 3.02 13.23
C ALA A 138 -1.04 2.70 13.69
#